data_AF-A0A0A1W319-F1
#
_entry.id   AF-A0A0A1W319-F1
#
_cell.length_a   1.000
_cell.length_b   1.000
_cell.length_c   1.000
_cell.angle_alpha   90.00
_cell.angle_beta   90.00
_cell.angle_gamma   90.00
#
_symmetry.space_group_name_H-M   'P 1'
#
loop_
_entity.id
_entity.type
_entity.pdbx_description
1 polymer ?
#
loop_
_entity_poly.entity_id
_entity_poly.type
_entity_poly.pdbx_seq_one_letter_code
_entity_poly.pdbx_strand_id
1 'polypeptide(L)'
;MLLKSLLEKSHQWWYFLDVPEVPPDNNRAERSLRLGVTKRKIAGGSRSFSGFVDTASLLTVIQSCRAQSRSVLAFLRLALVCIHHQLDGVVSLIPTADSSLFVNP
;
A
#
# COMPACT_ATOMS: atom_id res chain seq x y z
N MET A 1 -22.23 3.49 -21.09
CA MET A 1 -21.61 2.49 -20.18
C MET A 1 -21.25 3.07 -18.81
N LEU A 2 -20.68 4.28 -18.71
CA LEU A 2 -20.33 4.91 -17.42
C LEU A 2 -21.53 5.08 -16.48
N LEU A 3 -22.64 5.65 -16.96
CA LEU A 3 -23.84 5.93 -16.15
C LEU A 3 -24.43 4.67 -15.49
N LYS A 4 -24.44 3.54 -16.21
CA LYS A 4 -24.89 2.25 -15.69
C LYS A 4 -23.97 1.74 -14.57
N SER A 5 -22.65 1.80 -14.77
CA SER A 5 -21.66 1.39 -13.77
C SER A 5 -21.70 2.26 -12.51
N LEU A 6 -21.94 3.58 -12.66
CA LEU A 6 -22.11 4.48 -11.52
C LEU A 6 -23.35 4.13 -10.71
N LEU A 7 -24.49 3.87 -11.39
CA LEU A 7 -25.73 3.49 -10.72
C LEU A 7 -25.59 2.15 -9.97
N GLU A 8 -24.92 1.17 -10.57
CA GLU A 8 -24.62 -0.14 -9.93
C GLU A 8 -23.81 0.00 -8.63
N LYS A 9 -22.97 1.04 -8.52
CA LYS A 9 -22.13 1.31 -7.34
C LYS A 9 -22.70 2.36 -6.38
N SER A 10 -23.88 2.92 -6.67
CA SER A 10 -24.48 4.00 -5.89
C SER A 10 -24.72 3.67 -4.41
N HIS A 11 -24.97 2.40 -4.10
CA HIS A 11 -25.12 1.91 -2.72
C HIS A 11 -23.88 2.15 -1.83
N GLN A 12 -22.71 2.43 -2.41
CA GLN A 12 -21.46 2.66 -1.67
C GLN A 12 -21.15 4.15 -1.45
N TRP A 13 -21.86 5.07 -2.14
CA TRP A 13 -21.50 6.49 -2.17
C TRP A 13 -21.57 7.17 -0.80
N TRP A 14 -22.47 6.69 0.05
CA TRP A 14 -22.75 7.29 1.35
C TRP A 14 -22.29 6.41 2.52
N TYR A 15 -21.37 5.47 2.28
CA TYR A 15 -20.90 4.51 3.29
C TYR A 15 -20.29 5.19 4.54
N PHE A 16 -19.74 6.39 4.39
CA PHE A 16 -19.22 7.19 5.50
C PHE A 16 -20.29 7.64 6.50
N LEU A 17 -21.58 7.58 6.13
CA LEU A 17 -22.70 7.83 7.06
C LEU A 17 -22.88 6.68 8.06
N ASP A 18 -22.61 5.45 7.62
CA ASP A 18 -22.73 4.23 8.44
C ASP A 18 -21.45 3.93 9.22
N VAL A 19 -20.28 4.31 8.67
CA VAL A 19 -18.95 4.04 9.24
C VAL A 19 -18.17 5.36 9.39
N PRO A 20 -18.24 6.02 10.56
CA PRO A 20 -17.62 7.34 10.78
C PRO A 20 -16.08 7.37 10.60
N GLU A 21 -15.41 6.23 10.70
CA GLU A 21 -13.96 6.10 10.47
C GLU A 21 -13.57 6.24 8.99
N VAL A 22 -14.54 6.09 8.08
CA VAL A 22 -14.32 6.28 6.64
C VAL A 22 -14.58 7.75 6.30
N PRO A 23 -13.60 8.49 5.75
CA PRO A 23 -13.82 9.87 5.37
C PRO A 23 -14.79 9.98 4.18
N PRO A 24 -15.52 11.10 4.03
CA PRO A 24 -16.43 11.34 2.90
C PRO A 24 -15.70 11.60 1.57
N ASP A 25 -14.38 11.43 1.52
CA ASP A 25 -13.53 11.71 0.37
C ASP A 25 -12.66 10.51 -0.04
N ASN A 26 -12.17 10.54 -1.27
CA ASN A 26 -11.31 9.50 -1.83
C ASN A 26 -9.81 9.82 -1.72
N ASN A 27 -9.42 10.84 -0.96
CA ASN A 27 -8.06 11.38 -0.96
C ASN A 27 -7.03 10.33 -0.54
N ARG A 28 -7.39 9.42 0.36
CA ARG A 28 -6.50 8.33 0.81
C ARG A 28 -6.17 7.41 -0.36
N ALA A 29 -7.18 6.91 -1.08
CA ALA A 29 -6.95 5.99 -2.19
C ALA A 29 -6.20 6.67 -3.34
N GLU A 30 -6.55 7.92 -3.68
CA GLU A 30 -5.85 8.68 -4.72
C GLU A 30 -4.37 8.91 -4.39
N ARG A 31 -4.06 9.30 -3.15
CA ARG A 31 -2.67 9.43 -2.69
C ARG A 31 -1.93 8.10 -2.79
N SER A 32 -2.59 6.99 -2.44
CA SER A 32 -2.03 5.66 -2.61
C SER A 32 -1.79 5.29 -4.08
N LEU A 33 -2.61 5.72 -5.04
CA LEU A 33 -2.38 5.36 -6.44
C LEU A 33 -1.34 6.25 -7.12
N ARG A 34 -1.16 7.49 -6.64
CA ARG A 34 -0.36 8.53 -7.29
C ARG A 34 1.08 8.10 -7.56
N LEU A 35 1.74 7.45 -6.61
CA LEU A 35 3.13 7.03 -6.79
C LEU A 35 3.27 6.03 -7.95
N GLY A 36 2.38 5.04 -8.03
CA GLY A 36 2.40 4.03 -9.09
C GLY A 36 2.08 4.61 -10.46
N VAL A 37 1.08 5.51 -10.53
CA VAL A 37 0.70 6.19 -11.78
C VAL A 37 1.84 7.08 -12.29
N THR A 38 2.43 7.90 -11.42
CA THR A 38 3.56 8.76 -11.78
C THR A 38 4.77 7.95 -12.21
N LYS A 39 5.12 6.87 -11.50
CA LYS A 39 6.23 5.98 -11.87
C LYS A 39 6.01 5.37 -13.25
N ARG A 40 4.80 4.86 -13.54
CA ARG A 40 4.46 4.31 -14.86
C ARG A 40 4.56 5.37 -15.95
N LYS A 41 4.05 6.58 -15.69
CA LYS A 41 4.05 7.69 -16.65
C LYS A 41 5.48 8.13 -17.02
N ILE A 42 6.36 8.23 -16.04
CA ILE A 42 7.74 8.72 -16.24
C ILE A 42 8.65 7.62 -16.79
N ALA A 43 8.56 6.39 -16.27
CA ALA A 43 9.48 5.30 -16.59
C ALA A 43 8.97 4.30 -17.63
N GLY A 44 7.74 4.47 -18.14
CA GLY A 44 7.13 3.56 -19.12
C GLY A 44 6.62 2.21 -18.58
N GLY A 45 7.00 1.83 -17.36
CA GLY A 45 6.60 0.57 -16.73
C GLY A 45 7.35 -0.66 -17.26
N SER A 46 6.89 -1.86 -16.87
CA SER A 46 7.47 -3.12 -17.32
C SER A 46 6.91 -3.55 -18.68
N ARG A 47 7.68 -4.33 -19.46
CA ARG A 47 7.20 -5.02 -20.68
C ARG A 47 6.75 -6.46 -20.43
N SER A 48 6.95 -6.97 -19.22
CA SER A 48 6.51 -8.29 -18.79
C SER A 48 5.54 -8.20 -17.62
N PHE A 49 4.66 -9.21 -17.50
CA PHE A 49 3.77 -9.34 -16.36
C PHE A 49 4.54 -9.50 -15.05
N SER A 50 5.63 -10.28 -15.05
CA SER A 50 6.50 -10.44 -13.87
C SER A 50 7.02 -9.10 -13.35
N GLY A 51 7.56 -8.24 -14.22
CA GLY A 51 8.06 -6.93 -13.79
C GLY A 51 6.95 -5.98 -13.32
N PHE A 52 5.70 -6.17 -13.76
CA PHE A 52 4.55 -5.46 -13.17
C PHE A 52 4.26 -5.93 -11.75
N VAL A 53 4.30 -7.25 -11.52
CA VAL A 53 4.13 -7.84 -10.18
C VAL A 53 5.23 -7.37 -9.24
N ASP A 54 6.49 -7.39 -9.67
CA ASP A 54 7.62 -6.92 -8.85
C ASP A 54 7.48 -5.43 -8.48
N THR A 55 7.11 -4.60 -9.46
CA THR A 55 6.86 -3.17 -9.23
C THR A 55 5.68 -2.97 -8.28
N ALA A 56 4.61 -3.73 -8.42
CA ALA A 56 3.43 -3.65 -7.55
C ALA A 56 3.77 -4.07 -6.10
N SER A 57 4.57 -5.13 -5.93
CA SER A 57 5.06 -5.58 -4.62
C SER A 57 5.91 -4.50 -3.94
N LEU A 58 6.85 -3.89 -4.66
CA LEU A 58 7.68 -2.82 -4.12
C LEU A 58 6.86 -1.57 -3.75
N LEU A 59 5.91 -1.17 -4.61
CA LEU A 59 5.01 -0.05 -4.31
C LEU A 59 4.13 -0.35 -3.09
N THR A 60 3.66 -1.59 -2.94
CA THR A 60 2.90 -2.03 -1.77
C THR A 60 3.74 -1.86 -0.50
N VAL A 61 4.98 -2.35 -0.47
CA VAL A 61 5.89 -2.17 0.67
C VAL A 61 6.08 -0.69 1.00
N ILE A 62 6.44 0.13 0.00
CA ILE A 62 6.70 1.56 0.18
C ILE A 62 5.48 2.26 0.79
N GLN A 63 4.29 2.00 0.25
CA GLN A 63 3.09 2.70 0.67
C GLN A 63 2.55 2.24 2.01
N SER A 64 2.62 0.94 2.30
CA SER A 64 2.28 0.40 3.62
C SER A 64 3.20 0.97 4.69
N CYS A 65 4.53 0.97 4.47
CA CYS A 65 5.47 1.56 5.41
C CYS A 65 5.19 3.05 5.64
N ARG A 66 4.95 3.83 4.57
CA ARG A 66 4.60 5.26 4.70
C ARG A 66 3.29 5.49 5.46
N ALA A 67 2.27 4.67 5.19
CA ALA A 67 0.99 4.76 5.90
C ALA A 67 1.11 4.39 7.39
N GLN A 68 2.12 3.60 7.75
CA GLN A 68 2.43 3.17 9.11
C GLN A 68 3.49 4.05 9.80
N SER A 69 3.95 5.12 9.15
CA SER A 69 5.08 5.94 9.64
C SER A 69 6.36 5.13 9.91
N ARG A 70 6.59 4.04 9.17
CA ARG A 70 7.78 3.17 9.25
C ARG A 70 8.80 3.51 8.17
N SER A 71 10.08 3.39 8.50
CA SER A 71 11.15 3.52 7.50
C SER A 71 11.11 2.36 6.50
N VAL A 72 10.90 2.70 5.22
CA VAL A 72 10.93 1.73 4.11
C VAL A 72 12.27 1.01 4.03
N LEU A 73 13.37 1.75 4.19
CA LEU A 73 14.71 1.19 4.06
C LEU A 73 15.03 0.23 5.22
N ALA A 74 14.61 0.57 6.45
CA ALA A 74 14.77 -0.32 7.59
C ALA A 74 13.96 -1.61 7.40
N PHE A 75 12.72 -1.51 6.90
CA PHE A 75 11.88 -2.66 6.60
C PHE A 75 12.52 -3.59 5.56
N LEU A 76 12.98 -3.03 4.43
CA LEU A 76 13.63 -3.82 3.38
C LEU A 76 14.93 -4.46 3.86
N ARG A 77 15.73 -3.75 4.66
CA ARG A 77 16.93 -4.32 5.29
C ARG A 77 16.57 -5.51 6.17
N LEU A 78 15.57 -5.37 7.03
CA LEU A 78 15.12 -6.44 7.92
C LEU A 78 14.63 -7.66 7.12
N ALA A 79 13.86 -7.44 6.06
CA ALA A 79 13.39 -8.51 5.18
C ALA A 79 14.56 -9.26 4.53
N LEU A 80 15.56 -8.55 4.00
CA LEU A 80 16.74 -9.15 3.39
C LEU A 80 17.58 -9.94 4.40
N VAL A 81 17.77 -9.41 5.61
CA VAL A 81 18.49 -10.09 6.70
C VAL A 81 17.77 -11.38 7.10
N CYS A 82 16.45 -11.36 7.25
CA CYS A 82 15.69 -12.57 7.60
C CYS A 82 15.81 -13.65 6.52
N ILE A 83 15.69 -13.27 5.25
CA ILE A 83 15.86 -14.20 4.11
C ILE A 83 17.27 -14.78 4.09
N HIS A 84 18.30 -13.94 4.29
CA HIS A 84 19.69 -14.37 4.19
C HIS A 84 20.12 -15.28 5.35
N HIS A 85 19.72 -14.94 6.58
CA HIS A 85 20.11 -15.68 7.78
C HIS A 85 19.15 -16.81 8.15
N GLN A 86 18.14 -17.10 7.31
CA GLN A 86 17.10 -18.11 7.58
C GLN A 86 16.46 -17.91 8.97
N LEU A 87 16.26 -16.66 9.37
CA LEU A 87 15.57 -16.36 10.62
C LEU A 87 14.09 -16.63 10.41
N ASP A 88 13.46 -17.40 11.31
CA ASP A 88 12.01 -17.69 11.31
C ASP A 88 11.13 -16.44 11.58
N GLY A 89 11.74 -15.25 11.63
CA GLY A 89 11.06 -13.97 11.82
C GLY A 89 10.24 -13.59 10.59
N VAL A 90 8.91 -13.70 10.70
CA VAL A 90 7.99 -13.22 9.67
C VAL A 90 7.99 -11.68 9.63
N VAL A 91 8.59 -11.11 8.58
CA VAL A 91 8.54 -9.67 8.34
C VAL A 91 7.19 -9.30 7.73
N SER A 92 6.29 -8.75 8.55
CA SER A 92 4.92 -8.43 8.15
C SER A 92 4.71 -6.95 7.83
N LEU A 93 3.94 -6.70 6.76
CA LEU A 93 3.35 -5.40 6.44
C LEU A 93 2.01 -5.16 7.16
N ILE A 94 1.42 -6.18 7.79
CA ILE A 94 0.25 -5.99 8.63
C ILE A 94 0.73 -5.46 9.98
N PRO A 95 0.26 -4.29 10.45
CA PRO A 95 0.57 -3.83 11.80
C PRO A 95 0.08 -4.86 12.80
N THR A 96 0.99 -5.52 13.50
CA THR A 96 0.68 -6.28 14.71
C THR A 96 0.49 -5.27 15.85
N ALA A 97 -0.45 -5.52 16.77
CA ALA A 97 -0.83 -4.57 17.83
C ALA A 97 0.36 -4.03 18.66
N ASP A 98 1.48 -4.76 18.69
CA ASP A 98 2.74 -4.34 19.28
C ASP A 98 3.47 -3.30 18.41
N SER A 99 2.99 -2.08 18.51
CA SER A 99 3.57 -0.87 17.90
C SER A 99 4.85 -0.42 18.64
N SER A 100 5.19 -1.04 19.77
CA SER A 100 6.28 -0.67 20.67
C SER A 100 7.69 -1.02 20.17
N LEU A 101 7.81 -1.86 19.12
CA LEU A 101 9.13 -2.26 18.58
C LEU A 101 9.62 -1.39 17.40
N PHE A 102 8.81 -0.44 16.92
CA PHE A 102 9.15 0.39 15.75
C PHE A 102 9.11 1.90 16.03
N VAL A 103 8.81 2.30 17.28
CA VAL A 103 9.03 3.67 17.74
C VAL A 103 10.42 3.73 18.34
N ASN A 104 11.31 4.52 17.72
CA ASN A 104 12.40 5.26 18.37
C ASN A 104 13.21 6.04 17.32
N PRO A 105 13.88 7.12 17.75
CA PRO A 105 13.38 8.46 18.06
C PRO A 105 13.30 9.38 16.83
#